data_AF-A0AAW5EGR2-F1
#
_entry.id   AF-A0AAW5EGR2-F1
#
_cell.length_a   1.000
_cell.length_b   1.000
_cell.length_c   1.000
_cell.angle_alpha   90.00
_cell.angle_beta   90.00
_cell.angle_gamma   90.00
#
_symmetry.space_group_name_H-M   'P 1'
#
loop_
_entity.id
_entity.type
_entity.pdbx_description
1 polymer ?
#
loop_
_entity_poly.entity_id
_entity_poly.type
_entity_poly.pdbx_seq_one_letter_code
_entity_poly.pdbx_strand_id
1 'polypeptide(L)'
;MSISEATKKTGGLAGVIAGQSAICTCGLGNGLNYYGYSIEELAQNAEFEEIAYLLQFGELPNAKELENYKEKIIAQRALSENLKNVLKAIP
;
A
#
# COMPACT_ATOMS: atom_id res chain seq x y z
N MET A 1 8.00 -2.93 -47.27
CA MET A 1 6.94 -3.35 -46.33
C MET A 1 6.94 -2.36 -45.19
N SER A 2 6.02 -1.42 -45.27
CA SER A 2 5.79 -0.39 -44.27
C SER A 2 5.08 -1.02 -43.07
N ILE A 3 5.68 -0.93 -41.88
CA ILE A 3 4.90 -1.03 -40.65
C ILE A 3 4.88 0.36 -40.04
N SER A 4 3.71 0.96 -40.14
CA SER A 4 3.29 2.23 -39.57
C SER A 4 3.54 2.28 -38.07
N GLU A 5 4.35 3.25 -37.63
CA GLU A 5 4.31 3.76 -36.26
C GLU A 5 2.90 4.31 -36.00
N ALA A 6 2.06 3.47 -35.40
CA ALA A 6 0.82 3.94 -34.81
C ALA A 6 1.20 4.88 -33.66
N THR A 7 0.97 6.17 -33.86
CA THR A 7 1.07 7.23 -32.85
C THR A 7 0.28 6.82 -31.61
N LYS A 8 0.94 6.13 -30.67
CA LYS A 8 0.31 5.60 -29.46
C LYS A 8 0.06 6.80 -28.56
N LYS A 9 -1.18 7.29 -28.52
CA LYS A 9 -1.60 8.33 -27.57
C LYS A 9 -1.33 7.82 -26.16
N THR A 10 -0.22 8.24 -25.56
CA THR A 10 0.13 7.98 -24.17
C THR A 10 -0.63 8.95 -23.26
N GLY A 11 -1.97 8.86 -23.29
CA GLY A 11 -2.77 9.47 -22.22
C GLY A 11 -2.51 8.72 -20.92
N GLY A 12 -2.32 9.44 -19.81
CA GLY A 12 -2.24 8.84 -18.47
C GLY A 12 -0.97 8.03 -18.18
N LEU A 13 0.20 8.42 -18.73
CA LEU A 13 1.50 7.79 -18.44
C LEU A 13 1.59 6.30 -18.81
N ALA A 14 0.77 5.83 -19.76
CA ALA A 14 0.78 4.43 -20.19
C ALA A 14 2.18 4.02 -20.73
N GLY A 15 2.84 3.09 -20.02
CA GLY A 15 4.17 2.59 -20.36
C GLY A 15 5.33 3.47 -19.91
N VAL A 16 5.06 4.53 -19.14
CA VAL A 16 6.11 5.38 -18.54
C VAL A 16 6.47 4.83 -17.16
N ILE A 17 7.73 4.48 -16.96
CA ILE A 17 8.25 4.10 -15.64
C ILE A 17 8.44 5.39 -14.84
N ALA A 18 7.52 5.64 -13.89
CA ALA A 18 7.56 6.84 -13.04
C ALA A 18 8.58 6.73 -11.89
N GLY A 19 8.97 5.51 -11.53
CA GLY A 19 9.91 5.24 -10.45
C GLY A 19 10.13 3.75 -10.25
N GLN A 20 11.02 3.42 -9.33
CA GLN A 20 11.27 2.06 -8.88
C GLN A 20 10.67 1.90 -7.47
N SER A 21 10.01 0.78 -7.21
CA SER A 21 9.44 0.46 -5.91
C SER A 21 9.83 -0.96 -5.52
N ALA A 22 10.24 -1.13 -4.26
CA ALA A 22 10.46 -2.44 -3.65
C ALA A 22 9.23 -2.94 -2.88
N ILE A 23 8.16 -2.14 -2.82
CA ILE A 23 7.03 -2.35 -1.90
C ILE A 23 6.11 -3.45 -2.40
N CYS A 24 5.77 -3.41 -3.70
CA CYS A 24 4.79 -4.31 -4.27
C CYS A 24 5.18 -4.73 -5.68
N THR A 25 5.06 -6.03 -5.93
CA THR A 25 5.24 -6.61 -7.26
C THR A 25 3.91 -7.19 -7.72
N CYS A 26 3.37 -6.61 -8.79
CA CYS A 26 2.15 -7.07 -9.44
C CYS A 26 2.49 -7.69 -10.81
N GLY A 27 2.12 -8.94 -11.02
CA GLY A 27 2.14 -9.55 -12.37
C GLY A 27 3.46 -10.14 -12.87
N LEU A 28 4.50 -10.31 -12.04
CA LEU A 28 5.64 -11.20 -12.35
C LEU A 28 5.29 -12.70 -12.20
N GLY A 29 4.03 -13.02 -11.84
CA GLY A 29 3.45 -14.35 -11.69
C GLY A 29 1.93 -14.26 -11.47
N ASN A 30 1.33 -15.27 -10.86
CA ASN A 30 -0.09 -15.28 -10.52
C ASN A 30 -0.29 -14.65 -9.12
N GLY A 31 -0.43 -13.32 -9.03
CA GLY A 31 -0.81 -12.66 -7.77
C GLY A 31 -0.12 -11.34 -7.46
N LEU A 32 -0.52 -10.77 -6.31
CA LEU A 32 0.04 -9.57 -5.71
C LEU A 32 1.00 -9.97 -4.60
N ASN A 33 2.22 -9.42 -4.61
CA ASN A 33 3.20 -9.68 -3.57
C ASN A 33 3.59 -8.39 -2.85
N TYR A 34 3.67 -8.43 -1.52
CA TYR A 34 4.21 -7.35 -0.69
C TYR A 34 5.57 -7.77 -0.15
N TYR A 35 6.63 -7.03 -0.49
CA TYR A 35 8.03 -7.35 -0.10
C TYR A 35 8.44 -8.82 -0.34
N GLY A 36 7.83 -9.50 -1.33
CA GLY A 36 8.09 -10.90 -1.65
C GLY A 36 7.14 -11.92 -0.99
N TYR A 37 6.27 -11.50 -0.07
CA TYR A 37 5.23 -12.32 0.52
C TYR A 37 3.96 -12.29 -0.34
N SER A 38 3.35 -13.46 -0.57
CA SER A 38 2.07 -13.53 -1.28
C SER A 38 0.96 -12.91 -0.45
N ILE A 39 0.09 -12.11 -1.08
CA ILE A 39 -1.07 -11.52 -0.40
C ILE A 39 -2.00 -12.60 0.18
N GLU A 40 -2.08 -13.78 -0.43
CA GLU A 40 -2.93 -14.87 0.04
C GLU A 40 -2.43 -15.43 1.38
N GLU A 41 -1.11 -15.53 1.53
CA GLU A 41 -0.47 -15.98 2.76
C GLU A 41 -0.59 -14.93 3.87
N LEU A 42 -0.37 -13.67 3.54
CA LEU A 42 -0.55 -12.55 4.47
C LEU A 42 -2.00 -12.43 4.93
N ALA A 43 -2.96 -12.58 4.02
CA ALA A 43 -4.38 -12.48 4.37
C ALA A 43 -4.87 -13.63 5.27
N GLN A 44 -4.21 -14.79 5.24
CA GLN A 44 -4.57 -15.94 6.08
C GLN A 44 -3.86 -15.94 7.43
N ASN A 45 -2.62 -15.44 7.50
CA ASN A 45 -1.75 -15.62 8.67
C ASN A 45 -1.38 -14.32 9.40
N ALA A 46 -1.67 -13.15 8.85
CA ALA A 46 -1.27 -11.86 9.43
C ALA A 46 -2.46 -10.94 9.69
N GLU A 47 -2.37 -10.15 10.76
CA GLU A 47 -3.32 -9.08 11.05
C GLU A 47 -3.01 -7.81 10.25
N PHE A 48 -4.00 -6.91 10.16
CA PHE A 48 -3.84 -5.65 9.42
C PHE A 48 -2.66 -4.82 9.95
N GLU A 49 -2.47 -4.77 11.26
CA GLU A 49 -1.38 -4.01 11.87
C GLU A 49 0.00 -4.56 11.53
N GLU A 50 0.14 -5.88 11.36
CA GLU A 50 1.40 -6.51 10.93
C GLU A 50 1.72 -6.15 9.48
N ILE A 51 0.71 -6.19 8.61
CA ILE A 51 0.84 -5.81 7.20
C ILE A 51 1.13 -4.31 7.07
N ALA A 52 0.46 -3.46 7.85
CA ALA A 52 0.72 -2.02 7.86
C ALA A 52 2.14 -1.70 8.35
N TYR A 53 2.64 -2.46 9.33
CA TYR A 53 4.04 -2.37 9.77
C TYR A 53 4.99 -2.80 8.63
N LEU A 54 4.75 -3.94 8.00
CA LEU A 54 5.53 -4.43 6.86
C LEU A 54 5.60 -3.41 5.73
N LEU A 55 4.48 -2.77 5.38
CA LEU A 55 4.44 -1.75 4.33
C LEU A 55 5.18 -0.46 4.69
N GLN A 56 5.27 -0.13 5.97
CA GLN A 56 5.90 1.10 6.46
C GLN A 56 7.41 0.94 6.70
N PHE A 57 7.83 -0.24 7.18
CA PHE A 57 9.21 -0.51 7.63
C PHE A 57 9.95 -1.51 6.73
N GLY A 58 9.24 -2.30 5.92
CA GLY A 58 9.81 -3.28 5.00
C GLY A 58 10.10 -4.66 5.60
N GLU A 59 9.82 -4.86 6.89
CA GLU A 59 10.03 -6.12 7.62
C GLU A 59 8.82 -6.46 8.49
N LEU A 60 8.63 -7.76 8.80
CA LEU A 60 7.59 -8.20 9.72
C LEU A 60 7.95 -7.79 11.16
N PRO A 61 6.99 -7.25 11.94
CA PRO A 61 7.27 -6.82 13.30
C PRO A 61 7.52 -8.01 14.24
N ASN A 62 8.36 -7.80 15.25
CA ASN A 62 8.39 -8.69 16.42
C ASN A 62 7.17 -8.41 17.33
N ALA A 63 6.80 -9.34 18.21
CA ALA A 63 5.64 -9.23 19.11
C ALA A 63 5.61 -7.90 19.91
N LYS A 64 6.76 -7.45 20.40
CA LYS A 64 6.89 -6.17 21.12
C LYS A 64 6.73 -4.95 20.22
N GLU A 65 7.18 -5.03 18.97
CA GLU A 65 7.05 -3.95 18.00
C GLU A 65 5.61 -3.84 17.52
N LEU A 66 4.94 -4.97 17.33
CA LEU A 66 3.52 -5.02 17.01
C LEU A 66 2.67 -4.41 18.14
N GLU A 67 2.96 -4.74 19.39
CA GLU A 67 2.28 -4.16 20.56
C GLU A 67 2.45 -2.62 20.59
N ASN A 68 3.70 -2.14 20.51
CA ASN A 68 3.99 -0.70 20.45
C ASN A 68 3.31 -0.02 19.25
N TYR A 69 3.27 -0.69 18.09
CA TYR A 69 2.64 -0.15 16.89
C TYR A 69 1.12 -0.06 17.04
N LYS A 70 0.49 -1.08 17.62
CA LYS A 70 -0.93 -1.07 17.97
C LYS A 70 -1.26 0.05 18.95
N GLU A 71 -0.49 0.20 20.03
CA GLU A 71 -0.67 1.29 20.99
C GLU A 71 -0.55 2.66 20.32
N LYS A 72 0.45 2.84 19.45
CA LYS A 72 0.66 4.09 18.71
C LYS A 72 -0.53 4.39 17.79
N ILE A 73 -1.03 3.41 17.05
CA ILE A 73 -2.22 3.57 16.20
C ILE A 73 -3.42 3.97 17.06
N ILE A 74 -3.67 3.26 18.16
CA ILE A 74 -4.81 3.52 19.05
C ILE A 74 -4.73 4.94 19.62
N ALA A 75 -3.57 5.38 20.07
CA ALA A 75 -3.35 6.73 20.59
C ALA A 75 -3.61 7.83 19.54
N GLN A 76 -3.41 7.54 18.25
CA GLN A 76 -3.61 8.47 17.14
C GLN A 76 -5.02 8.37 16.51
N ARG A 77 -5.92 7.51 17.02
CA ARG A 77 -7.31 7.43 16.53
C ARG A 77 -8.16 8.65 16.88
N ALA A 78 -7.72 9.46 17.85
CA ALA A 78 -8.45 10.65 18.27
C ALA A 78 -8.41 11.74 17.19
N LEU A 79 -9.59 12.06 16.63
CA LEU A 79 -9.75 13.16 15.70
C LEU A 79 -9.88 14.50 16.45
N SER A 80 -9.19 15.54 15.98
CA SER A 80 -9.32 16.90 16.51
C SER A 80 -10.75 17.43 16.31
N GLU A 81 -11.22 18.28 17.23
CA GLU A 81 -12.59 18.83 17.15
C GLU A 81 -12.82 19.64 15.87
N ASN A 82 -11.80 20.37 15.42
CA ASN A 82 -11.86 21.10 14.15
C ASN A 82 -12.12 20.17 12.97
N LEU A 83 -11.44 19.02 12.90
CA LEU A 83 -11.66 18.05 11.82
C LEU A 83 -13.05 17.41 11.91
N LYS A 84 -13.55 17.12 13.12
CA LYS A 84 -14.91 16.62 13.33
C LYS A 84 -15.97 17.62 12.83
N ASN A 85 -15.75 18.92 13.08
CA ASN A 85 -16.67 19.96 12.64
C ASN A 85 -16.68 20.11 11.11
N VAL A 86 -15.52 20.03 10.47
CA VAL A 86 -15.42 20.04 9.00
C VAL A 86 -16.12 18.83 8.39
N LEU A 87 -15.90 17.62 8.92
CA LEU A 87 -16.55 16.40 8.41
C LEU A 87 -18.08 16.45 8.52
N LYS A 88 -18.63 17.11 9.55
CA LYS A 88 -20.09 17.32 9.69
C LYS A 88 -20.65 18.38 8.73
N ALA A 89 -19.80 19.24 8.19
CA ALA A 89 -20.19 20.32 7.28
C ALA A 89 -20.10 19.90 5.80
N ILE A 90 -19.58 18.70 5.50
CA ILE A 90 -19.63 18.12 4.15
C ILE A 90 -21.08 17.68 3.88
N PRO A 91 -21.73 18.22 2.83
CA PRO A 91 -23.12 17.89 2.50
C PRO A 91 -23.29 16.45 1.99
#